data_AF-A0A4Q3XU27-F1
#
_entry.id   AF-A0A4Q3XU27-F1
#
_cell.length_a   1.000
_cell.length_b   1.000
_cell.length_c   1.000
_cell.angle_alpha   90.00
_cell.angle_beta   90.00
_cell.angle_gamma   90.00
#
_symmetry.space_group_name_H-M   'P 1'
#
loop_
_entity.id
_entity.type
_entity.pdbx_description
1 polymer ?
#
loop_
_entity_poly.entity_id
_entity_poly.type
_entity_poly.pdbx_seq_one_letter_code
_entity_poly.pdbx_strand_id
1 'polypeptide(L)'
;MTPSILFVCLGNICRSPLAEGALRAEAQRLRLDLIVDSAGTGNRHAGEPPDERAQRTALRNGVDISALRARQVTRADFRRFTHIVALDHENLANLRKLASADSTAELSLLLDHVPGREGQAVTDPWFG
;
A
#
# COMPACT_ATOMS: atom_id res chain seq x y z
N MET A 1 11.74 -14.20 -10.92
CA MET A 1 11.40 -12.77 -10.74
C MET A 1 11.16 -12.55 -9.26
N THR A 2 11.80 -11.53 -8.66
CA THR A 2 11.54 -11.15 -7.27
C THR A 2 10.12 -10.58 -7.16
N PRO A 3 9.27 -11.07 -6.24
CA PRO A 3 7.93 -10.51 -6.06
C PRO A 3 8.01 -9.03 -5.67
N SER A 4 7.10 -8.23 -6.19
CA SER A 4 7.05 -6.79 -5.95
C SER A 4 5.63 -6.35 -5.65
N ILE A 5 5.42 -5.73 -4.49
CA ILE A 5 4.11 -5.40 -3.96
C ILE A 5 3.99 -3.90 -3.72
N LEU A 6 2.93 -3.30 -4.24
CA LEU A 6 2.57 -1.90 -4.01
C LEU A 6 1.26 -1.80 -3.22
N PHE A 7 1.31 -1.20 -2.04
CA PHE A 7 0.09 -0.91 -1.27
C PHE A 7 -0.50 0.45 -1.66
N VAL A 8 -1.81 0.52 -1.88
CA VAL A 8 -2.46 1.74 -2.37
C VAL A 8 -3.68 2.12 -1.54
N CYS A 9 -3.61 3.28 -0.89
CA CYS A 9 -4.77 3.91 -0.25
C CYS A 9 -5.14 5.23 -0.94
N LEU A 10 -6.00 6.07 -0.32
CA LEU A 10 -6.36 7.35 -0.92
C LEU A 10 -5.20 8.36 -0.92
N GLY A 11 -4.68 8.69 0.27
CA GLY A 11 -3.73 9.80 0.46
C GLY A 11 -2.27 9.41 0.65
N ASN A 12 -1.97 8.11 0.78
CA ASN A 12 -0.63 7.57 1.06
C ASN A 12 0.05 8.11 2.34
N ILE A 13 -0.72 8.53 3.34
CA ILE A 13 -0.18 9.03 4.61
C ILE A 13 -0.56 8.17 5.82
N CYS A 14 -1.60 7.31 5.73
CA CYS A 14 -2.04 6.49 6.87
C CYS A 14 -1.93 4.99 6.59
N ARG A 15 -2.88 4.45 5.80
CA ARG A 15 -3.06 3.00 5.64
C ARG A 15 -1.96 2.32 4.83
N SER A 16 -1.64 2.83 3.63
CA SER A 16 -0.64 2.19 2.78
C SER A 16 0.80 2.28 3.29
N PRO A 17 1.26 3.38 3.94
CA PRO A 17 2.56 3.39 4.62
C PRO A 17 2.67 2.38 5.77
N LEU A 18 1.58 2.18 6.53
CA LEU A 18 1.55 1.15 7.59
C LEU A 18 1.69 -0.26 6.99
N ALA A 19 0.98 -0.54 5.89
CA ALA A 19 1.09 -1.83 5.21
C ALA A 19 2.50 -2.07 4.64
N GLU A 20 3.12 -1.06 4.02
CA GLU A 20 4.50 -1.11 3.55
C GLU A 20 5.48 -1.39 4.68
N GLY A 21 5.38 -0.63 5.78
CA GLY A 21 6.24 -0.80 6.94
C GLY A 21 6.13 -2.19 7.56
N ALA A 22 4.91 -2.67 7.76
CA ALA A 22 4.65 -4.00 8.32
C ALA A 22 5.20 -5.12 7.44
N LEU A 23 4.95 -5.08 6.12
CA LEU A 23 5.44 -6.12 5.22
C LEU A 23 6.96 -6.09 5.06
N ARG A 24 7.58 -4.90 4.99
CA ARG A 24 9.05 -4.79 4.95
C ARG A 24 9.70 -5.40 6.19
N ALA A 25 9.19 -5.07 7.37
CA ALA A 25 9.71 -5.62 8.62
C ALA A 25 9.59 -7.15 8.67
N GLU A 26 8.45 -7.68 8.24
CA GLU A 26 8.21 -9.12 8.22
C GLU A 26 9.06 -9.85 7.17
N ALA A 27 9.19 -9.28 5.97
CA ALA A 27 10.06 -9.82 4.93
C ALA A 27 11.53 -9.87 5.39
N GLN A 28 12.00 -8.81 6.07
CA GLN A 28 13.34 -8.80 6.67
C GLN A 28 13.50 -9.88 7.74
N ARG A 29 12.51 -10.04 8.64
CA ARG A 29 12.51 -11.06 9.68
C ARG A 29 12.59 -12.47 9.10
N LEU A 30 11.87 -12.72 8.01
CA LEU A 30 11.84 -14.01 7.30
C LEU A 30 12.96 -14.17 6.26
N ARG A 31 13.79 -13.14 6.04
CA ARG A 31 14.85 -13.10 5.02
C ARG A 31 14.34 -13.37 3.61
N LEU A 32 13.18 -12.81 3.29
CA LEU A 32 12.57 -12.90 1.96
C LEU A 32 13.10 -11.76 1.07
N ASP A 33 13.51 -12.09 -0.15
CA ASP A 33 13.79 -11.10 -1.18
C ASP A 33 12.45 -10.58 -1.75
N LEU A 34 12.14 -9.32 -1.44
CA LEU A 34 10.86 -8.72 -1.76
C LEU A 34 11.01 -7.21 -1.98
N ILE A 35 10.42 -6.71 -3.06
CA ILE A 35 10.29 -5.27 -3.30
C ILE A 35 8.94 -4.83 -2.75
N VAL A 36 8.94 -3.85 -1.83
CA VAL A 36 7.72 -3.31 -1.24
C VAL A 36 7.73 -1.80 -1.36
N ASP A 37 6.60 -1.20 -1.72
CA ASP A 37 6.40 0.25 -1.80
C ASP A 37 4.93 0.59 -1.47
N SER A 38 4.62 1.88 -1.34
CA SER A 38 3.25 2.36 -1.22
C SER A 38 2.98 3.61 -2.06
N ALA A 39 1.71 3.81 -2.39
CA ALA A 39 1.23 4.97 -3.13
C ALA A 39 -0.21 5.35 -2.73
N GLY A 40 -0.68 6.46 -3.30
CA GLY A 40 -2.02 7.00 -3.14
C GLY A 40 -2.75 7.12 -4.48
N THR A 41 -4.06 6.91 -4.50
CA THR A 41 -4.86 7.25 -5.69
C THR A 41 -4.99 8.75 -5.89
N GLY A 42 -4.98 9.52 -4.79
CA GLY A 42 -4.90 10.98 -4.79
C GLY A 42 -3.46 11.49 -4.73
N ASN A 43 -3.30 12.79 -5.03
CA ASN A 43 -1.99 13.47 -5.03
C ASN A 43 -1.87 14.61 -4.00
N ARG A 44 -2.85 14.74 -3.10
CA ARG A 44 -2.92 15.90 -2.18
C ARG A 44 -1.74 16.00 -1.21
N HIS A 45 -1.12 14.87 -0.88
CA HIS A 45 -0.06 14.77 0.11
C HIS A 45 1.30 14.42 -0.52
N ALA A 46 1.48 14.61 -1.83
CA ALA A 46 2.74 14.20 -2.46
C ALA A 46 3.96 14.88 -1.83
N GLY A 47 4.95 14.05 -1.48
CA GLY A 47 6.17 14.46 -0.78
C GLY A 47 6.02 14.61 0.73
N GLU A 48 4.81 14.51 1.29
CA GLU A 48 4.61 14.55 2.73
C GLU A 48 5.03 13.23 3.40
N PRO A 49 5.50 13.25 4.66
CA PRO A 49 5.69 12.04 5.43
C PRO A 49 4.33 11.40 5.80
N PRO A 50 4.31 10.13 6.27
CA PRO A 50 3.11 9.55 6.84
C PRO A 50 2.57 10.40 8.00
N ASP A 51 1.25 10.36 8.21
CA ASP A 51 0.58 11.02 9.34
C ASP A 51 1.21 10.58 10.67
N GLU A 52 1.37 11.52 11.60
CA GLU A 52 2.04 11.26 12.88
C GLU A 52 1.38 10.13 13.70
N ARG A 53 0.07 9.94 13.59
CA ARG A 53 -0.65 8.82 14.25
C ARG A 53 -0.28 7.50 13.63
N ALA A 54 -0.10 7.45 12.30
CA ALA A 54 0.38 6.28 11.59
C ALA A 54 1.84 5.97 11.98
N GLN A 55 2.72 6.98 12.02
CA GLN A 55 4.10 6.81 12.49
C GLN A 55 4.15 6.26 13.91
N ARG A 56 3.38 6.84 14.84
CA ARG A 56 3.29 6.38 16.23
C ARG A 56 2.77 4.95 16.35
N THR A 57 1.81 4.58 15.50
CA THR A 57 1.27 3.21 15.45
C THR A 57 2.31 2.23 14.93
N ALA A 58 3.06 2.57 13.89
CA ALA A 58 4.15 1.75 13.38
C ALA A 58 5.26 1.58 14.43
N LEU A 59 5.68 2.67 15.08
CA LEU A 59 6.74 2.66 16.09
C LEU A 59 6.38 1.79 17.30
N ARG A 60 5.11 1.82 17.73
CA ARG A 60 4.60 0.91 18.77
C ARG A 60 4.73 -0.57 18.41
N ASN A 61 4.83 -0.89 17.12
CA ASN A 61 5.04 -2.24 16.61
C ASN A 61 6.50 -2.47 16.15
N GLY A 62 7.44 -1.58 16.52
CA GLY A 62 8.86 -1.73 16.23
C GLY A 62 9.27 -1.32 14.81
N VAL A 63 8.42 -0.59 14.07
CA VAL A 63 8.70 -0.16 12.69
C VAL A 63 8.72 1.36 12.59
N ASP A 64 9.79 1.93 12.03
CA ASP A 64 9.84 3.35 11.70
C ASP A 64 9.46 3.58 10.23
N ILE A 65 8.41 4.36 10.00
CA ILE A 65 7.93 4.75 8.66
C ILE A 65 8.11 6.25 8.39
N SER A 66 8.75 7.01 9.28
CA SER A 66 8.90 8.47 9.17
C SER A 66 9.67 8.94 7.93
N ALA A 67 10.52 8.06 7.38
CA ALA A 67 11.29 8.33 6.15
C ALA A 67 10.49 8.10 4.85
N LEU A 68 9.33 7.43 4.92
CA LEU A 68 8.48 7.21 3.73
C LEU A 68 7.93 8.54 3.22
N ARG A 69 7.64 8.62 1.92
CA ARG A 69 7.12 9.85 1.31
C ARG A 69 5.93 9.51 0.45
N ALA A 70 4.83 10.21 0.70
CA ALA A 70 3.60 10.02 -0.03
C ALA A 70 3.82 10.33 -1.52
N ARG A 71 3.27 9.49 -2.39
CA ARG A 71 3.29 9.67 -3.85
C ARG A 71 2.00 9.19 -4.48
N GLN A 72 1.68 9.71 -5.66
CA GLN A 72 0.58 9.18 -6.44
C GLN A 72 0.99 7.90 -7.17
N VAL A 73 0.04 6.96 -7.27
CA VAL A 73 0.17 5.78 -8.14
C VAL A 73 0.15 6.21 -9.60
N THR A 74 1.01 5.59 -10.41
CA THR A 74 1.20 5.91 -11.83
C THR A 74 0.92 4.68 -12.69
N ARG A 75 0.70 4.88 -14.00
CA ARG A 75 0.56 3.75 -14.94
C ARG A 75 1.80 2.86 -15.02
N ALA A 76 2.99 3.41 -14.78
CA ALA A 76 4.23 2.64 -14.78
C ALA A 76 4.27 1.62 -13.63
N ASP A 77 3.59 1.90 -12.51
CA ASP A 77 3.54 0.98 -11.36
C ASP A 77 2.90 -0.37 -11.74
N PHE A 78 1.92 -0.39 -12.64
CA PHE A 78 1.24 -1.62 -13.08
C PHE A 78 2.12 -2.57 -13.91
N ARG A 79 3.30 -2.09 -14.36
CA ARG A 79 4.33 -2.92 -15.02
C ARG A 79 5.52 -3.19 -14.11
N ARG A 80 5.76 -2.30 -13.14
CA ARG A 80 6.87 -2.41 -12.19
C ARG A 80 6.60 -3.41 -11.07
N PHE A 81 5.36 -3.48 -10.60
CA PHE A 81 4.95 -4.33 -9.49
C PHE A 81 4.24 -5.58 -9.99
N THR A 82 4.45 -6.72 -9.33
CA THR A 82 3.71 -7.95 -9.60
C THR A 82 2.32 -7.92 -8.96
N HIS A 83 2.17 -7.25 -7.82
CA HIS A 83 0.90 -7.08 -7.13
C HIS A 83 0.67 -5.63 -6.74
N ILE A 84 -0.53 -5.13 -6.96
CA ILE A 84 -1.00 -3.85 -6.42
C ILE A 84 -2.20 -4.14 -5.51
N VAL A 85 -2.03 -3.82 -4.24
CA VAL A 85 -2.96 -4.19 -3.17
C VAL A 85 -3.68 -2.94 -2.65
N ALA A 86 -4.97 -2.87 -2.91
CA ALA A 86 -5.85 -1.77 -2.51
C ALA A 86 -6.28 -1.91 -1.05
N LEU A 87 -6.39 -0.78 -0.34
CA LEU A 87 -6.82 -0.77 1.06
C LEU A 87 -8.35 -0.71 1.21
N ASP A 88 -9.07 -0.22 0.21
CA ASP A 88 -10.53 -0.24 0.16
C ASP A 88 -11.06 -0.39 -1.28
N HIS A 89 -12.39 -0.52 -1.39
CA HIS A 89 -13.09 -0.69 -2.66
C HIS A 89 -12.93 0.52 -3.60
N GLU A 90 -12.87 1.73 -3.07
CA GLU A 90 -12.70 2.93 -3.88
C GLU A 90 -11.29 3.00 -4.47
N ASN A 91 -10.28 2.62 -3.69
CA ASN A 91 -8.91 2.51 -4.15
C ASN A 91 -8.82 1.46 -5.27
N LEU A 92 -9.44 0.29 -5.07
CA LEU A 92 -9.46 -0.78 -6.08
C LEU A 92 -10.17 -0.34 -7.38
N ALA A 93 -11.32 0.34 -7.26
CA ALA A 93 -12.05 0.87 -8.40
C ALA A 93 -11.22 1.91 -9.18
N ASN A 94 -10.52 2.81 -8.47
CA ASN A 94 -9.66 3.81 -9.07
C ASN A 94 -8.44 3.18 -9.76
N LEU A 95 -7.84 2.15 -9.15
CA LEU A 95 -6.75 1.39 -9.76
C LEU A 95 -7.19 0.68 -11.04
N ARG A 96 -8.37 0.04 -11.04
CA ARG A 96 -8.94 -0.60 -12.24
C ARG A 96 -9.17 0.40 -13.37
N LYS A 97 -9.59 1.63 -13.07
CA LYS A 97 -9.75 2.70 -14.06
C LYS A 97 -8.40 3.21 -14.59
N LEU A 98 -7.36 3.19 -13.77
CA LEU A 98 -6.03 3.68 -14.13
C LEU A 98 -5.22 2.67 -14.95
N ALA A 99 -5.43 1.38 -14.72
CA ALA A 99 -4.79 0.28 -15.43
C ALA A 99 -4.97 0.40 -16.95
N SER A 100 -3.91 0.06 -17.71
CA SER A 100 -3.95 -0.06 -19.17
C SER A 100 -4.04 -1.53 -19.60
N ALA A 101 -4.32 -1.77 -20.88
CA ALA A 101 -4.45 -3.12 -21.43
C ALA A 101 -3.17 -3.97 -21.30
N ASP A 102 -2.02 -3.32 -21.16
CA ASP A 102 -0.70 -3.94 -20.99
C ASP A 102 -0.23 -3.99 -19.52
N SER A 103 -1.10 -3.68 -18.56
CA SER A 103 -0.84 -3.87 -17.14
C SER A 103 -0.59 -5.35 -16.84
N THR A 104 0.47 -5.65 -16.09
CA THR A 104 0.83 -7.02 -15.70
C THR A 104 0.58 -7.31 -14.23
N ALA A 105 0.37 -6.28 -13.41
CA ALA A 105 0.15 -6.43 -11.98
C ALA A 105 -1.22 -7.04 -11.65
N GLU A 106 -1.25 -7.95 -10.68
CA GLU A 106 -2.49 -8.45 -10.10
C GLU A 106 -3.09 -7.43 -9.12
N LEU A 107 -4.39 -7.15 -9.25
CA LEU A 107 -5.11 -6.22 -8.38
C LEU A 107 -5.97 -6.98 -7.38
N SER A 108 -5.82 -6.65 -6.09
CA SER A 108 -6.58 -7.26 -4.99
C SER A 108 -6.86 -6.26 -3.86
N LEU A 109 -7.77 -6.58 -2.96
CA LEU A 109 -7.86 -5.92 -1.66
C LEU A 109 -6.85 -6.55 -0.70
N LEU A 110 -6.37 -5.77 0.28
CA LEU A 110 -5.48 -6.31 1.32
C LEU A 110 -6.09 -7.52 2.03
N LEU A 111 -7.40 -7.45 2.31
CA LEU A 111 -8.08 -8.48 3.08
C LEU A 111 -8.49 -9.71 2.26
N ASP A 112 -8.31 -9.68 0.93
CA ASP A 112 -8.40 -10.89 0.10
C ASP A 112 -7.29 -11.90 0.46
N HIS A 113 -6.21 -11.43 1.08
CA HIS A 113 -5.08 -12.27 1.52
C HIS A 113 -5.23 -12.75 2.98
N VAL A 114 -6.38 -12.48 3.62
CA VAL A 114 -6.66 -12.86 5.00
C VAL A 114 -7.82 -13.86 5.00
N PRO A 115 -7.59 -15.15 5.35
CA PRO A 115 -8.62 -16.16 5.31
C PRO A 115 -9.89 -15.77 6.07
N GLY A 116 -11.04 -15.85 5.42
CA GLY A 116 -12.35 -15.50 6.00
C GLY A 116 -12.66 -13.99 6.01
N ARG A 117 -11.85 -13.17 5.35
CA ARG A 117 -12.05 -11.72 5.21
C ARG A 117 -12.02 -11.24 3.76
N GLU A 118 -12.12 -12.16 2.82
CA GLU A 118 -12.10 -11.87 1.39
C GLU A 118 -13.23 -10.89 1.02
N GLY A 119 -12.92 -9.93 0.15
CA GLY A 119 -13.84 -8.87 -0.25
C GLY A 119 -14.05 -7.76 0.80
N GLN A 120 -13.42 -7.82 1.97
CA GLN A 120 -13.54 -6.75 2.97
C GLN A 120 -12.57 -5.59 2.71
N ALA A 121 -12.96 -4.38 3.12
CA ALA A 121 -12.09 -3.20 3.11
C ALA A 121 -11.36 -3.01 4.45
N VAL A 122 -10.19 -2.38 4.40
CA VAL A 122 -9.54 -1.81 5.58
C VAL A 122 -10.18 -0.46 5.88
N THR A 123 -10.80 -0.37 7.05
CA THR A 123 -11.42 0.86 7.55
C THR A 123 -10.43 2.03 7.53
N ASP A 124 -10.84 3.18 7.03
CA ASP A 124 -10.01 4.39 7.03
C ASP A 124 -9.95 5.01 8.43
N PRO A 125 -8.77 5.05 9.09
CA PRO A 125 -8.65 5.65 10.41
C PRO A 125 -8.59 7.19 10.36
N TRP A 126 -8.54 7.83 9.19
CA TRP A 126 -8.38 9.28 9.11
C TRP A 126 -9.49 10.07 9.83
N PHE A 127 -10.72 9.54 9.79
CA PHE A 127 -11.91 10.15 10.40
C PHE A 127 -12.20 9.67 11.83
N GLY A 128 -11.27 8.94 12.45
CA GLY A 128 -11.42 8.35 13.79
C GLY A 128 -10.24 8.62 14.72
#